data_AF-A0A316RXV9-F1
#
_entry.id   AF-A0A316RXV9-F1
#
_cell.length_a   1.000
_cell.length_b   1.000
_cell.length_c   1.000
_cell.angle_alpha   90.00
_cell.angle_beta   90.00
_cell.angle_gamma   90.00
#
_symmetry.space_group_name_H-M   'P 1'
#
loop_
_entity.id
_entity.type
_entity.pdbx_description
1 polymer ?
#
loop_
_entity_poly.entity_id
_entity_poly.type
_entity_poly.pdbx_seq_one_letter_code
_entity_poly.pdbx_strand_id
1 'polypeptide(L)'
;MKLTFLGAAHEVTGSCTLLEACGKKMLIDFGMEQGPDIYENSEIPVSPAEIDFVFLTHAHIDHSGKLPLLTKNGFRGRIYTTAATGSLCATMLADTAHIQESEAVWKNRRAKRSGEEGYTPMYTLADVQALMPYFCTTDYGVPVEPCDGISAEFFDAGHLLGSASIRITVTENGKPHRIVFSGDVGASNRPLLRNPCVPDAADTLIIESTYGDRSRADTAAGQLADTEQRLAEVIDSTLSGGGNVVIPSFAVGRTQELLYMLRRIKEEKRTGTDFPVYLDSPLAIEATHIYHDTLRSYFDSETSELLNSGINPIGFDGLHLTVTSDESRQINTDPTPKVIISASGMCEAGRIRHHLKHNLWRPECTVLFVGYQVEGTLGRKLLEGAKYVNLFGEEVRVSAAVRKLDGISAHADADGLLAWIMAMREQPQRVYVNHGADAVCDKFAETIRLKAGIEATAPYSGDVYDPVSGTRLADGSRRKVRHDDTDGGRRFSAVWAKLYAAGMRLMRVIERSRNCKSKDLIVLTNRINALCDRQEKEIPRK
;
A
#
# COMPACT_ATOMS: atom_id res chain seq x y z
N MET A 1 -5.07 19.61 26.45
CA MET A 1 -4.78 18.53 25.49
C MET A 1 -3.71 18.95 24.50
N LYS A 2 -2.98 18.00 23.89
CA LYS A 2 -2.09 18.25 22.74
C LYS A 2 -2.26 17.17 21.68
N LEU A 3 -2.30 17.58 20.43
CA LEU A 3 -2.36 16.72 19.25
C LEU A 3 -1.11 16.96 18.40
N THR A 4 -0.26 15.95 18.29
CA THR A 4 1.01 16.01 17.55
C THR A 4 0.94 15.10 16.33
N PHE A 5 1.10 15.68 15.15
CA PHE A 5 1.13 14.95 13.88
C PHE A 5 2.55 14.45 13.62
N LEU A 6 2.76 13.15 13.46
CA LEU A 6 4.10 12.55 13.34
C LEU A 6 4.35 11.91 11.98
N GLY A 7 3.32 11.37 11.34
CA GLY A 7 3.42 10.79 10.00
C GLY A 7 2.13 10.90 9.19
N ALA A 8 2.20 10.54 7.91
CA ALA A 8 1.17 10.80 6.89
C ALA A 8 0.71 12.27 6.83
N ALA A 9 1.61 13.21 7.11
CA ALA A 9 1.35 14.65 7.07
C ALA A 9 1.99 15.22 5.79
N HIS A 10 1.17 15.57 4.78
CA HIS A 10 1.61 15.80 3.39
C HIS A 10 2.20 14.55 2.69
N GLU A 11 1.91 13.38 3.24
CA GLU A 11 2.32 12.07 2.73
C GLU A 11 1.16 11.07 2.85
N VAL A 12 1.19 10.01 2.03
CA VAL A 12 0.12 8.99 1.97
C VAL A 12 0.39 7.80 2.89
N THR A 13 1.56 7.70 3.52
CA THR A 13 1.92 6.51 4.31
C THR A 13 2.56 6.87 5.63
N GLY A 14 2.65 5.89 6.54
CA GLY A 14 3.28 6.09 7.85
C GLY A 14 2.38 6.86 8.83
N SER A 15 1.07 6.63 8.79
CA SER A 15 0.11 7.31 9.67
C SER A 15 0.50 7.14 11.13
N CYS A 16 0.68 8.26 11.82
CA CYS A 16 0.97 8.30 13.24
C CYS A 16 0.60 9.67 13.82
N THR A 17 -0.29 9.67 14.81
CA THR A 17 -0.64 10.86 15.59
C THR A 17 -0.54 10.57 17.08
N LEU A 18 0.11 11.45 17.83
CA LEU A 18 0.20 11.39 19.29
C LEU A 18 -0.82 12.34 19.92
N LEU A 19 -1.67 11.82 20.80
CA LEU A 19 -2.62 12.59 21.60
C LEU A 19 -2.23 12.54 23.08
N GLU A 20 -1.98 13.73 23.66
CA GLU A 20 -1.75 13.92 25.10
C GLU A 20 -3.01 14.52 25.75
N ALA A 21 -3.64 13.77 26.64
CA ALA A 21 -4.88 14.17 27.31
C ALA A 21 -5.07 13.41 28.63
N CYS A 22 -5.70 14.01 29.63
CA CYS A 22 -5.97 13.39 30.94
C CYS A 22 -4.70 12.84 31.64
N GLY A 23 -3.53 13.44 31.37
CA GLY A 23 -2.23 12.94 31.85
C GLY A 23 -1.76 11.65 31.19
N LYS A 24 -2.37 11.26 30.06
CA LYS A 24 -2.08 10.06 29.28
C LYS A 24 -1.51 10.42 27.91
N LYS A 25 -0.71 9.50 27.36
CA LYS A 25 -0.14 9.58 26.02
C LYS A 25 -0.65 8.39 25.20
N MET A 26 -1.38 8.67 24.13
CA MET A 26 -1.92 7.63 23.26
C MET A 26 -1.55 7.87 21.80
N LEU A 27 -1.27 6.79 21.08
CA LEU A 27 -1.09 6.85 19.63
C LEU A 27 -2.39 6.52 18.91
N ILE A 28 -2.63 7.22 17.81
CA ILE A 28 -3.61 6.83 16.80
C ILE A 28 -2.80 6.41 15.58
N ASP A 29 -2.90 5.13 15.27
CA ASP A 29 -2.07 4.41 14.30
C ASP A 29 -0.56 4.47 14.59
N PHE A 30 0.18 3.48 14.07
CA PHE A 30 1.63 3.50 14.03
C PHE A 30 2.12 2.77 12.78
N GLY A 31 2.01 3.48 11.67
CA GLY A 31 2.27 3.00 10.33
C GLY A 31 3.73 2.99 9.91
N MET A 32 4.03 2.16 8.92
CA MET A 32 5.31 2.13 8.21
C MET A 32 5.20 2.90 6.89
N GLU A 33 6.16 3.79 6.64
CA GLU A 33 6.26 4.54 5.38
C GLU A 33 6.54 3.58 4.21
N GLN A 34 5.94 3.86 3.06
CA GLN A 34 6.18 3.11 1.83
C GLN A 34 6.55 4.06 0.69
N GLY A 35 7.71 3.83 0.08
CA GLY A 35 8.26 4.72 -0.95
C GLY A 35 9.22 5.76 -0.37
N PRO A 36 9.65 6.74 -1.17
CA PRO A 36 10.55 7.79 -0.71
C PRO A 36 9.79 8.83 0.13
N ASP A 37 10.34 9.19 1.29
CA ASP A 37 9.85 10.30 2.11
C ASP A 37 10.02 11.62 1.35
N ILE A 38 8.96 12.45 1.34
CA ILE A 38 8.97 13.78 0.71
C ILE A 38 9.47 14.80 1.73
N TYR A 39 9.12 14.63 3.00
CA TYR A 39 9.47 15.50 4.13
C TYR A 39 10.26 14.75 5.21
N GLU A 40 11.10 15.47 5.95
CA GLU A 40 11.76 14.89 7.13
C GLU A 40 10.70 14.57 8.20
N ASN A 41 10.37 13.28 8.35
CA ASN A 41 9.43 12.81 9.36
C ASN A 41 10.01 12.93 10.76
N SER A 42 9.22 13.49 11.69
CA SER A 42 9.60 13.64 13.09
C SER A 42 9.49 12.31 13.82
N GLU A 43 10.51 11.98 14.62
CA GLU A 43 10.43 10.85 15.54
C GLU A 43 9.37 11.10 16.62
N ILE A 44 8.85 10.01 17.19
CA ILE A 44 7.96 10.11 18.35
C ILE A 44 8.72 10.81 19.49
N PRO A 45 8.19 11.92 20.06
CA PRO A 45 8.89 12.72 21.06
C PRO A 45 8.91 12.07 22.46
N VAL A 46 8.47 10.83 22.58
CA VAL A 46 8.33 10.08 23.83
C VAL A 46 8.84 8.67 23.64
N SER A 47 9.37 8.06 24.69
CA SER A 47 9.79 6.67 24.63
C SER A 47 8.57 5.73 24.51
N PRO A 48 8.67 4.57 23.84
CA PRO A 48 7.55 3.63 23.75
C PRO A 48 7.00 3.15 25.09
N ALA A 49 7.82 3.17 26.16
CA ALA A 49 7.40 2.84 27.52
C ALA A 49 6.47 3.89 28.16
N GLU A 50 6.47 5.13 27.66
CA GLU A 50 5.60 6.22 28.14
C GLU A 50 4.23 6.25 27.45
N ILE A 51 4.01 5.42 26.42
CA ILE A 51 2.75 5.36 25.70
C ILE A 51 1.80 4.43 26.48
N ASP A 52 0.65 4.96 26.90
CA ASP A 52 -0.33 4.25 27.73
C ASP A 52 -1.15 3.24 26.92
N PHE A 53 -1.55 3.59 25.69
CA PHE A 53 -2.30 2.73 24.78
C PHE A 53 -2.28 3.25 23.34
N VAL A 54 -2.69 2.41 22.41
CA VAL A 54 -2.79 2.70 20.98
C VAL A 54 -4.23 2.45 20.53
N PHE A 55 -4.77 3.33 19.71
CA PHE A 55 -5.98 3.10 18.92
C PHE A 55 -5.56 2.85 17.47
N LEU A 56 -6.02 1.75 16.88
CA LEU A 56 -5.67 1.37 15.51
C LEU A 56 -6.92 1.36 14.63
N THR A 57 -6.88 2.15 13.56
CA THR A 57 -7.99 2.32 12.61
C THR A 57 -8.20 1.08 11.76
N HIS A 58 -7.14 0.54 11.15
CA HIS A 58 -7.21 -0.64 10.29
C HIS A 58 -5.85 -1.32 10.07
N ALA A 59 -5.87 -2.45 9.37
CA ALA A 59 -4.73 -3.37 9.32
C ALA A 59 -3.65 -3.04 8.27
N HIS A 60 -3.84 -2.05 7.40
CA HIS A 60 -2.81 -1.75 6.40
C HIS A 60 -1.48 -1.36 7.06
N ILE A 61 -0.37 -1.66 6.38
CA ILE A 61 0.99 -1.54 6.94
C ILE A 61 1.39 -0.08 7.14
N ASP A 62 0.85 0.84 6.36
CA ASP A 62 0.94 2.29 6.53
C ASP A 62 0.12 2.84 7.71
N HIS A 63 -0.63 2.01 8.43
CA HIS A 63 -1.29 2.33 9.71
C HIS A 63 -0.85 1.46 10.88
N SER A 64 -0.43 0.22 10.62
CA SER A 64 -0.09 -0.78 11.66
C SER A 64 1.36 -1.25 11.66
N GLY A 65 2.10 -0.94 10.59
CA GLY A 65 3.35 -1.62 10.24
C GLY A 65 4.49 -1.48 11.24
N LYS A 66 4.49 -0.42 12.06
CA LYS A 66 5.51 -0.20 13.10
C LYS A 66 5.08 -0.67 14.49
N LEU A 67 3.86 -1.18 14.69
CA LEU A 67 3.40 -1.65 16.01
C LEU A 67 4.36 -2.65 16.70
N PRO A 68 5.01 -3.61 15.99
CA PRO A 68 5.97 -4.52 16.63
C PRO A 68 7.16 -3.78 17.27
N LEU A 69 7.55 -2.61 16.74
CA LEU A 69 8.62 -1.81 17.33
C LEU A 69 8.26 -1.25 18.70
N LEU A 70 6.98 -0.97 18.98
CA LEU A 70 6.59 -0.44 20.28
C LEU A 70 6.92 -1.45 21.38
N THR A 71 6.45 -2.69 21.24
CA THR A 71 6.64 -3.73 22.26
C THR A 71 8.11 -4.11 22.42
N LYS A 72 8.83 -4.23 21.30
CA LYS A 72 10.28 -4.43 21.25
C LYS A 72 11.05 -3.36 22.02
N ASN A 73 10.57 -2.10 21.98
CA ASN A 73 11.21 -0.95 22.62
C ASN A 73 10.57 -0.52 23.95
N GLY A 74 9.81 -1.41 24.61
CA GLY A 74 9.38 -1.22 25.99
C GLY A 74 7.93 -0.81 26.21
N PHE A 75 7.11 -0.69 25.16
CA PHE A 75 5.66 -0.50 25.32
C PHE A 75 5.00 -1.66 26.06
N ARG A 76 4.07 -1.33 26.97
CA ARG A 76 3.30 -2.30 27.78
C ARG A 76 1.80 -2.01 27.79
N GLY A 77 1.35 -0.99 27.05
CA GLY A 77 -0.05 -0.60 26.95
C GLY A 77 -0.88 -1.53 26.07
N ARG A 78 -2.19 -1.26 25.95
CA ARG A 78 -3.09 -2.04 25.08
C ARG A 78 -3.26 -1.39 23.71
N ILE A 79 -3.56 -2.21 22.70
CA ILE A 79 -3.87 -1.78 21.32
C ILE A 79 -5.34 -2.05 21.06
N TYR A 80 -6.17 -1.00 21.02
CA TYR A 80 -7.60 -1.10 20.81
C TYR A 80 -7.94 -1.02 19.33
N THR A 81 -8.69 -1.99 18.83
CA THR A 81 -9.12 -2.06 17.42
C THR A 81 -10.30 -2.98 17.22
N THR A 82 -10.77 -3.18 15.99
CA THR A 82 -11.83 -4.14 15.70
C THR A 82 -11.31 -5.58 15.64
N ALA A 83 -12.18 -6.57 15.85
CA ALA A 83 -11.80 -7.99 15.78
C ALA A 83 -11.20 -8.37 14.41
N ALA A 84 -11.81 -7.85 13.34
CA ALA A 84 -11.35 -8.02 11.97
C ALA A 84 -9.96 -7.43 11.75
N THR A 85 -9.73 -6.18 12.19
CA THR A 85 -8.42 -5.53 12.08
C THR A 85 -7.35 -6.29 12.85
N GLY A 86 -7.62 -6.74 14.09
CA GLY A 86 -6.66 -7.52 14.87
C GLY A 86 -6.23 -8.82 14.17
N SER A 87 -7.16 -9.52 13.54
CA SER A 87 -6.88 -10.75 12.79
C SER A 87 -6.06 -10.49 11.52
N LEU A 88 -6.41 -9.44 10.77
CA LEU A 88 -5.66 -9.03 9.58
C LEU A 88 -4.24 -8.56 9.93
N CYS A 89 -4.07 -7.80 11.02
CA CYS A 89 -2.75 -7.36 11.50
C CYS A 89 -1.82 -8.54 11.78
N ALA A 90 -2.31 -9.62 12.39
CA ALA A 90 -1.50 -10.81 12.66
C ALA A 90 -0.85 -11.36 11.37
N THR A 91 -1.63 -11.41 10.29
CA THR A 91 -1.19 -11.93 8.99
C THR A 91 -0.27 -10.93 8.28
N MET A 92 -0.66 -9.66 8.22
CA MET A 92 0.07 -8.62 7.49
C MET A 92 1.43 -8.31 8.12
N LEU A 93 1.50 -8.23 9.45
CA LEU A 93 2.74 -7.98 10.17
C LEU A 93 3.68 -9.19 10.08
N ALA A 94 3.15 -10.42 10.14
CA ALA A 94 3.95 -11.63 9.97
C ALA A 94 4.58 -11.73 8.58
N ASP A 95 3.83 -11.42 7.51
CA ASP A 95 4.35 -11.38 6.13
C ASP A 95 5.43 -10.30 5.99
N THR A 96 5.18 -9.11 6.54
CA THR A 96 6.16 -8.01 6.54
C THR A 96 7.45 -8.40 7.26
N ALA A 97 7.36 -9.03 8.44
CA ALA A 97 8.52 -9.55 9.17
C ALA A 97 9.29 -10.58 8.32
N HIS A 98 8.59 -11.53 7.71
CA HIS A 98 9.21 -12.56 6.88
C HIS A 98 9.97 -11.97 5.68
N ILE A 99 9.39 -10.96 5.03
CA ILE A 99 10.04 -10.23 3.93
C ILE A 99 11.31 -9.54 4.45
N GLN A 100 11.23 -8.79 5.55
CA GLN A 100 12.39 -8.08 6.12
C GLN A 100 13.51 -9.04 6.56
N GLU A 101 13.17 -10.16 7.19
CA GLU A 101 14.14 -11.18 7.59
C GLU A 101 14.82 -11.82 6.37
N SER A 102 14.06 -12.10 5.32
CA SER A 102 14.58 -12.64 4.06
C SER A 102 15.52 -11.66 3.36
N GLU A 103 15.16 -10.37 3.32
CA GLU A 103 16.04 -9.31 2.81
C GLU A 103 17.31 -9.18 3.62
N ALA A 104 17.22 -9.24 4.96
CA ALA A 104 18.36 -9.16 5.85
C ALA A 104 19.34 -10.30 5.58
N VAL A 105 18.86 -11.54 5.40
CA VAL A 105 19.70 -12.68 5.04
C VAL A 105 20.42 -12.42 3.71
N TRP A 106 19.73 -11.90 2.69
CA TRP A 106 20.33 -11.63 1.39
C TRP A 106 21.36 -10.49 1.44
N LYS A 107 21.00 -9.35 2.04
CA LYS A 107 21.89 -8.18 2.22
C LYS A 107 23.12 -8.56 3.03
N ASN A 108 22.97 -9.30 4.14
CA ASN A 108 24.10 -9.74 4.97
C ASN A 108 25.03 -10.73 4.26
N ARG A 109 24.51 -11.60 3.38
CA ARG A 109 25.37 -12.47 2.54
C ARG A 109 26.21 -11.65 1.56
N ARG A 110 25.66 -10.57 1.01
CA ARG A 110 26.38 -9.65 0.13
C ARG A 110 27.40 -8.81 0.91
N ALA A 111 26.99 -8.22 2.04
CA ALA A 111 27.82 -7.42 2.93
C ALA A 111 29.07 -8.17 3.39
N LYS A 112 28.94 -9.47 3.74
CA LYS A 112 30.09 -10.35 4.05
C LYS A 112 31.12 -10.49 2.92
N ARG A 113 30.74 -10.24 1.67
CA ARG A 113 31.63 -10.30 0.50
C ARG A 113 32.21 -8.93 0.13
N SER A 114 31.48 -7.84 0.39
CA SER A 114 31.89 -6.46 0.09
C SER A 114 32.56 -5.74 1.26
N GLY A 115 32.46 -6.25 2.50
CA GLY A 115 32.92 -5.58 3.72
C GLY A 115 31.99 -4.47 4.22
N GLU A 116 30.75 -4.40 3.70
CA GLU A 116 29.74 -3.43 4.12
C GLU A 116 29.13 -3.80 5.49
N GLU A 117 28.51 -2.83 6.17
CA GLU A 117 27.76 -3.09 7.40
C GLU A 117 26.56 -4.01 7.15
N GLY A 118 26.26 -4.85 8.15
CA GLY A 118 25.13 -5.77 8.10
C GLY A 118 23.79 -5.03 8.21
N TYR A 119 22.77 -5.54 7.52
CA TYR A 119 21.40 -5.09 7.63
C TYR A 119 20.67 -5.89 8.72
N THR A 120 20.06 -5.18 9.68
CA THR A 120 19.19 -5.77 10.71
C THR A 120 17.74 -5.44 10.36
N PRO A 121 16.83 -6.42 10.33
CA PRO A 121 15.42 -6.14 10.08
C PRO A 121 14.83 -5.27 11.20
N MET A 122 13.85 -4.44 10.87
CA MET A 122 13.20 -3.53 11.82
C MET A 122 12.58 -4.35 12.97
N TYR A 123 11.87 -5.41 12.61
CA TYR A 123 11.34 -6.41 13.51
C TYR A 123 11.31 -7.79 12.85
N THR A 124 11.14 -8.81 13.68
CA THR A 124 11.15 -10.23 13.32
C THR A 124 9.77 -10.85 13.54
N LEU A 125 9.57 -12.08 13.05
CA LEU A 125 8.33 -12.80 13.32
C LEU A 125 8.09 -13.00 14.84
N ALA A 126 9.15 -13.15 15.62
CA ALA A 126 9.07 -13.25 17.08
C ALA A 126 8.55 -11.96 17.72
N ASP A 127 8.95 -10.80 17.19
CA ASP A 127 8.44 -9.50 17.66
C ASP A 127 6.93 -9.35 17.36
N VAL A 128 6.47 -9.84 16.20
CA VAL A 128 5.03 -9.86 15.87
C VAL A 128 4.26 -10.78 16.82
N GLN A 129 4.76 -11.98 17.09
CA GLN A 129 4.14 -12.91 18.04
C GLN A 129 4.06 -12.31 19.46
N ALA A 130 5.09 -11.57 19.87
CA ALA A 130 5.11 -10.87 21.16
C ALA A 130 4.14 -9.68 21.22
N LEU A 131 3.82 -9.06 20.08
CA LEU A 131 2.84 -7.97 19.97
C LEU A 131 1.40 -8.45 20.12
N MET A 132 1.04 -9.60 19.54
CA MET A 132 -0.36 -10.03 19.43
C MET A 132 -1.14 -10.05 20.77
N PRO A 133 -0.57 -10.47 21.93
CA PRO A 133 -1.27 -10.44 23.22
C PRO A 133 -1.67 -9.04 23.74
N TYR A 134 -1.14 -7.96 23.14
CA TYR A 134 -1.45 -6.59 23.52
C TYR A 134 -2.72 -6.05 22.83
N PHE A 135 -3.24 -6.74 21.80
CA PHE A 135 -4.47 -6.37 21.12
C PHE A 135 -5.70 -6.59 22.03
N CYS A 136 -6.54 -5.57 22.13
CA CYS A 136 -7.87 -5.59 22.74
C CYS A 136 -8.89 -5.27 21.65
N THR A 137 -9.68 -6.26 21.26
CA THR A 137 -10.65 -6.10 20.17
C THR A 137 -12.02 -5.67 20.67
N THR A 138 -12.70 -4.81 19.91
CA THR A 138 -14.09 -4.39 20.15
C THR A 138 -14.92 -4.45 18.86
N ASP A 139 -16.23 -4.41 18.98
CA ASP A 139 -17.15 -4.28 17.84
C ASP A 139 -17.49 -2.81 17.58
N TYR A 140 -18.04 -2.53 16.39
CA TYR A 140 -18.52 -1.18 16.06
C TYR A 140 -19.62 -0.73 17.01
N GLY A 141 -19.60 0.55 17.40
CA GLY A 141 -20.56 1.15 18.30
C GLY A 141 -20.44 0.72 19.77
N VAL A 142 -19.50 -0.17 20.11
CA VAL A 142 -19.24 -0.58 21.49
C VAL A 142 -18.14 0.31 22.06
N PRO A 143 -18.45 1.16 23.06
CA PRO A 143 -17.45 2.05 23.66
C PRO A 143 -16.42 1.25 24.46
N VAL A 144 -15.17 1.66 24.37
CA VAL A 144 -14.08 1.19 25.23
C VAL A 144 -13.60 2.33 26.12
N GLU A 145 -13.25 2.02 27.36
CA GLU A 145 -12.81 2.99 28.37
C GLU A 145 -11.44 2.57 28.90
N PRO A 146 -10.33 2.96 28.24
CA PRO A 146 -8.99 2.53 28.66
C PRO A 146 -8.58 3.09 30.03
N CYS A 147 -9.11 4.26 30.41
CA CYS A 147 -8.89 4.89 31.70
C CYS A 147 -9.91 6.02 31.95
N ASP A 148 -9.95 6.52 33.18
CA ASP A 148 -10.82 7.63 33.57
C ASP A 148 -10.64 8.86 32.65
N GLY A 149 -11.77 9.39 32.18
CA GLY A 149 -11.82 10.58 31.33
C GLY A 149 -11.50 10.34 29.86
N ILE A 150 -11.23 9.10 29.42
CA ILE A 150 -11.01 8.76 28.02
C ILE A 150 -11.88 7.56 27.64
N SER A 151 -12.77 7.77 26.66
CA SER A 151 -13.50 6.69 25.99
C SER A 151 -13.31 6.75 24.49
N ALA A 152 -13.41 5.62 23.81
CA ALA A 152 -13.34 5.54 22.36
C ALA A 152 -14.44 4.64 21.80
N GLU A 153 -14.93 4.98 20.62
CA GLU A 153 -15.93 4.20 19.89
C GLU A 153 -15.53 4.10 18.42
N PHE A 154 -15.73 2.92 17.85
CA PHE A 154 -15.31 2.58 16.50
C PHE A 154 -16.53 2.55 15.58
N PHE A 155 -16.41 3.20 14.43
CA PHE A 155 -17.44 3.30 13.40
C PHE A 155 -16.90 2.69 12.12
N ASP A 156 -17.70 1.87 11.43
CA ASP A 156 -17.25 1.22 10.19
C ASP A 156 -16.79 2.26 9.17
N ALA A 157 -15.52 2.22 8.75
CA ALA A 157 -15.01 3.15 7.76
C ALA A 157 -15.28 2.72 6.32
N GLY A 158 -15.79 1.50 6.08
CA GLY A 158 -16.08 0.97 4.74
C GLY A 158 -14.83 0.82 3.84
N HIS A 159 -13.62 0.90 4.40
CA HIS A 159 -12.36 0.90 3.66
C HIS A 159 -11.75 -0.49 3.49
N LEU A 160 -11.69 -1.24 4.59
CA LEU A 160 -11.18 -2.60 4.68
C LEU A 160 -12.08 -3.37 5.66
N LEU A 161 -12.09 -4.71 5.60
CA LEU A 161 -12.80 -5.50 6.60
C LEU A 161 -12.27 -5.14 8.01
N GLY A 162 -13.13 -4.62 8.88
CA GLY A 162 -12.73 -4.14 10.20
C GLY A 162 -12.22 -2.71 10.28
N SER A 163 -12.04 -2.02 9.16
CA SER A 163 -11.59 -0.62 9.18
C SER A 163 -12.54 0.26 9.97
N ALA A 164 -11.98 1.21 10.71
CA ALA A 164 -12.77 2.05 11.58
C ALA A 164 -12.33 3.51 11.58
N SER A 165 -13.31 4.40 11.54
CA SER A 165 -13.18 5.74 12.10
C SER A 165 -13.34 5.65 13.61
N ILE A 166 -12.56 6.43 14.36
CA ILE A 166 -12.50 6.34 15.82
C ILE A 166 -12.90 7.68 16.41
N ARG A 167 -13.97 7.69 17.21
CA ARG A 167 -14.35 8.84 18.03
C ARG A 167 -13.77 8.66 19.44
N ILE A 168 -12.83 9.50 19.81
CA ILE A 168 -12.26 9.56 21.16
C ILE A 168 -12.94 10.71 21.90
N THR A 169 -13.60 10.41 23.02
CA THR A 169 -14.15 11.42 23.93
C THR A 169 -13.19 11.62 25.09
N VAL A 170 -12.63 12.82 25.18
CA VAL A 170 -11.74 13.24 26.25
C VAL A 170 -12.49 14.16 27.20
N THR A 171 -12.53 13.83 28.48
CA THR A 171 -13.18 14.66 29.50
C THR A 171 -12.15 15.24 30.47
N GLU A 172 -11.81 16.52 30.29
CA GLU A 172 -10.96 17.28 31.22
C GLU A 172 -11.80 18.35 31.93
N ASN A 173 -11.62 18.50 33.25
CA ASN A 173 -12.38 19.47 34.07
C ASN A 173 -13.91 19.35 33.93
N GLY A 174 -14.42 18.13 33.74
CA GLY A 174 -15.85 17.85 33.57
C GLY A 174 -16.43 18.27 32.22
N LYS A 175 -15.60 18.68 31.26
CA LYS A 175 -16.04 19.06 29.90
C LYS A 175 -15.58 18.00 28.90
N PRO A 176 -16.51 17.34 28.18
CA PRO A 176 -16.15 16.41 27.12
C PRO A 176 -15.74 17.18 25.85
N HIS A 177 -14.74 16.65 25.15
CA HIS A 177 -14.30 17.08 23.83
C HIS A 177 -14.16 15.84 22.94
N ARG A 178 -14.80 15.84 21.78
CA ARG A 178 -14.90 14.69 20.87
C ARG A 178 -13.94 14.88 19.72
N ILE A 179 -12.93 14.02 19.64
CA ILE A 179 -11.93 14.01 18.57
C ILE A 179 -12.21 12.81 17.68
N VAL A 180 -12.47 13.04 16.40
CA VAL A 180 -12.69 11.97 15.43
C VAL A 180 -11.48 11.82 14.53
N PHE A 181 -10.99 10.60 14.40
CA PHE A 181 -10.00 10.20 13.42
C PHE A 181 -10.71 9.35 12.36
N SER A 182 -10.68 9.76 11.11
CA SER A 182 -11.39 9.01 10.06
C SER A 182 -10.78 7.64 9.78
N GLY A 183 -9.46 7.49 9.95
CA GLY A 183 -8.70 6.46 9.25
C GLY A 183 -8.85 6.66 7.74
N ASP A 184 -8.74 5.58 6.98
CA ASP A 184 -9.10 5.62 5.56
C ASP A 184 -10.61 5.45 5.39
N VAL A 185 -11.24 6.35 4.64
CA VAL A 185 -12.70 6.34 4.43
C VAL A 185 -12.97 5.65 3.10
N GLY A 186 -13.78 4.60 3.16
CA GLY A 186 -14.18 3.82 1.99
C GLY A 186 -15.03 4.59 0.99
N ALA A 187 -14.89 4.27 -0.29
CA ALA A 187 -15.92 4.66 -1.27
C ALA A 187 -17.25 3.94 -0.96
N SER A 188 -18.38 4.60 -1.20
CA SER A 188 -19.70 3.98 -1.02
C SER A 188 -20.01 2.90 -2.08
N ASN A 189 -20.85 1.94 -1.70
CA ASN A 189 -21.37 0.84 -2.51
C ASN A 189 -20.26 -0.06 -3.08
N ARG A 190 -19.23 -0.31 -2.27
CA ARG A 190 -18.21 -1.29 -2.57
C ARG A 190 -18.75 -2.70 -2.31
N PRO A 191 -18.34 -3.70 -3.11
CA PRO A 191 -18.73 -5.07 -2.84
C PRO A 191 -18.11 -5.54 -1.51
N LEU A 192 -18.79 -6.47 -0.84
CA LEU A 192 -18.40 -7.08 0.45
C LEU A 192 -18.59 -6.14 1.65
N LEU A 193 -18.16 -4.89 1.54
CA LEU A 193 -18.08 -3.97 2.67
C LEU A 193 -19.34 -3.11 2.82
N ARG A 194 -19.69 -2.79 4.06
CA ARG A 194 -20.74 -1.80 4.34
C ARG A 194 -20.28 -0.41 3.90
N ASN A 195 -21.26 0.46 3.69
CA ASN A 195 -20.98 1.88 3.52
C ASN A 195 -20.36 2.46 4.79
N PRO A 196 -19.44 3.45 4.67
CA PRO A 196 -18.86 4.13 5.81
C PRO A 196 -19.96 4.70 6.72
N CYS A 197 -19.87 4.40 8.01
CA CYS A 197 -20.72 4.94 9.06
C CYS A 197 -20.11 6.26 9.55
N VAL A 198 -20.93 7.32 9.55
CA VAL A 198 -20.51 8.66 9.97
C VAL A 198 -20.74 8.78 11.48
N PRO A 199 -19.74 9.16 12.28
CA PRO A 199 -19.95 9.50 13.69
C PRO A 199 -20.93 10.68 13.83
N ASP A 200 -21.83 10.62 14.80
CA ASP A 200 -22.88 11.66 14.97
C ASP A 200 -22.34 13.08 15.21
N ALA A 201 -21.16 13.19 15.83
CA ALA A 201 -20.60 14.43 16.31
C ALA A 201 -19.08 14.39 16.40
N ALA A 202 -18.44 15.51 16.06
CA ALA A 202 -17.03 15.79 16.30
C ALA A 202 -16.87 17.26 16.73
N ASP A 203 -15.99 17.53 17.69
CA ASP A 203 -15.53 18.90 17.96
C ASP A 203 -14.26 19.19 17.13
N THR A 204 -13.38 18.20 17.04
CA THR A 204 -12.20 18.18 16.17
C THR A 204 -12.24 16.95 15.28
N LEU A 205 -11.98 17.13 13.98
CA LEU A 205 -11.88 16.03 13.01
C LEU A 205 -10.48 15.98 12.41
N ILE A 206 -9.90 14.78 12.34
CA ILE A 206 -8.72 14.45 11.56
C ILE A 206 -9.19 13.53 10.43
N ILE A 207 -9.01 13.95 9.17
CA ILE A 207 -9.53 13.24 8.00
C ILE A 207 -8.46 12.97 6.94
N GLU A 208 -8.51 11.77 6.35
CA GLU A 208 -7.68 11.39 5.20
C GLU A 208 -7.96 12.25 3.96
N SER A 209 -7.04 12.22 2.99
CA SER A 209 -7.17 12.99 1.75
C SER A 209 -6.53 12.29 0.55
N THR A 210 -6.50 10.96 0.51
CA THR A 210 -5.82 10.18 -0.54
C THR A 210 -6.33 10.55 -1.94
N TYR A 211 -7.61 10.89 -2.05
CA TYR A 211 -8.28 11.35 -3.27
C TYR A 211 -8.90 12.76 -3.12
N GLY A 212 -8.38 13.58 -2.20
CA GLY A 212 -8.92 14.90 -1.87
C GLY A 212 -8.84 15.97 -2.98
N ASP A 213 -8.15 15.68 -4.09
CA ASP A 213 -7.98 16.58 -5.24
C ASP A 213 -8.79 16.19 -6.48
N ARG A 214 -9.63 15.16 -6.38
CA ARG A 214 -10.36 14.58 -7.51
C ARG A 214 -11.77 14.20 -7.12
N SER A 215 -12.72 14.44 -8.03
CA SER A 215 -14.08 13.95 -7.91
C SER A 215 -14.30 12.76 -8.86
N ARG A 216 -15.16 11.82 -8.46
CA ARG A 216 -15.63 10.73 -9.31
C ARG A 216 -16.36 11.26 -10.53
N ALA A 217 -16.98 12.45 -10.46
CA ALA A 217 -17.58 13.13 -11.61
C ALA A 217 -16.54 13.49 -12.70
N ASP A 218 -15.27 13.67 -12.32
CA ASP A 218 -14.16 13.96 -13.25
C ASP A 218 -13.57 12.70 -13.90
N THR A 219 -14.04 11.51 -13.46
CA THR A 219 -13.59 10.22 -13.97
C THR A 219 -14.75 9.50 -14.65
N ALA A 220 -14.51 8.79 -15.75
CA ALA A 220 -15.52 7.92 -16.38
C ALA A 220 -15.76 6.64 -15.53
N ALA A 221 -15.99 6.81 -14.23
CA ALA A 221 -16.17 5.77 -13.24
C ALA A 221 -17.66 5.53 -12.99
N GLY A 222 -18.25 4.64 -13.79
CA GLY A 222 -19.64 4.21 -13.65
C GLY A 222 -19.94 3.38 -12.38
N GLN A 223 -21.14 2.82 -12.35
CA GLN A 223 -21.65 1.90 -11.31
C GLN A 223 -20.89 0.56 -11.33
N LEU A 224 -21.00 -0.24 -10.25
CA LEU A 224 -20.33 -1.55 -10.15
C LEU A 224 -20.60 -2.47 -11.37
N ALA A 225 -21.83 -2.48 -11.88
CA ALA A 225 -22.20 -3.26 -13.07
C ALA A 225 -21.43 -2.85 -14.33
N ASP A 226 -21.10 -1.56 -14.47
CA ASP A 226 -20.29 -1.03 -15.56
C ASP A 226 -18.79 -1.37 -15.37
N THR A 227 -18.31 -1.39 -14.13
CA THR A 227 -16.96 -1.87 -13.81
C THR A 227 -16.80 -3.36 -14.15
N GLU A 228 -17.75 -4.21 -13.73
CA GLU A 228 -17.75 -5.64 -14.05
C GLU A 228 -17.83 -5.88 -15.56
N GLN A 229 -18.57 -5.04 -16.29
CA GLN A 229 -18.64 -5.11 -17.76
C GLN A 229 -17.29 -4.85 -18.39
N ARG A 230 -16.64 -3.74 -18.00
CA ARG A 230 -15.31 -3.37 -18.50
C ARG A 230 -14.24 -4.40 -18.14
N LEU A 231 -14.33 -4.99 -16.95
CA LEU A 231 -13.46 -6.10 -16.55
C LEU A 231 -13.68 -7.33 -17.43
N ALA A 232 -14.93 -7.72 -17.66
CA ALA A 232 -15.28 -8.84 -18.53
C ALA A 232 -14.79 -8.62 -19.97
N GLU A 233 -14.94 -7.42 -20.52
CA GLU A 233 -14.46 -7.05 -21.87
C GLU A 233 -12.93 -7.14 -22.00
N VAL A 234 -12.18 -6.68 -20.98
CA VAL A 234 -10.73 -6.82 -20.96
C VAL A 234 -10.32 -8.29 -20.90
N ILE A 235 -11.00 -9.08 -20.07
CA ILE A 235 -10.75 -10.52 -19.97
C ILE A 235 -11.03 -11.20 -21.31
N ASP A 236 -12.23 -11.05 -21.83
CA ASP A 236 -12.68 -11.74 -23.05
C ASP A 236 -11.81 -11.39 -24.26
N SER A 237 -11.49 -10.11 -24.45
CA SER A 237 -10.63 -9.66 -25.55
C SER A 237 -9.18 -10.16 -25.43
N THR A 238 -8.64 -10.24 -24.21
CA THR A 238 -7.26 -10.72 -23.98
C THR A 238 -7.16 -12.23 -24.14
N LEU A 239 -8.09 -12.97 -23.53
CA LEU A 239 -8.09 -14.44 -23.54
C LEU A 239 -8.40 -15.00 -24.94
N SER A 240 -9.34 -14.38 -25.67
CA SER A 240 -9.64 -14.75 -27.06
C SER A 240 -8.45 -14.53 -28.01
N GLY A 241 -7.55 -13.61 -27.67
CA GLY A 241 -6.28 -13.39 -28.37
C GLY A 241 -5.16 -14.38 -28.00
N GLY A 242 -5.41 -15.32 -27.07
CA GLY A 242 -4.42 -16.25 -26.55
C GLY A 242 -3.47 -15.67 -25.49
N GLY A 243 -3.78 -14.48 -24.97
CA GLY A 243 -2.97 -13.81 -23.96
C GLY A 243 -3.42 -14.06 -22.53
N ASN A 244 -2.60 -13.62 -21.58
CA ASN A 244 -2.93 -13.63 -20.16
C ASN A 244 -3.34 -12.22 -19.70
N VAL A 245 -4.27 -12.16 -18.75
CA VAL A 245 -4.56 -10.93 -18.00
C VAL A 245 -3.79 -10.99 -16.69
N VAL A 246 -2.81 -10.11 -16.51
CA VAL A 246 -2.03 -9.99 -15.28
C VAL A 246 -2.53 -8.79 -14.49
N ILE A 247 -2.98 -9.03 -13.26
CA ILE A 247 -3.59 -8.02 -12.38
C ILE A 247 -2.71 -7.84 -11.13
N PRO A 248 -1.83 -6.83 -11.10
CA PRO A 248 -1.19 -6.39 -9.86
C PRO A 248 -2.25 -5.92 -8.86
N SER A 249 -2.31 -6.53 -7.68
CA SER A 249 -3.33 -6.22 -6.67
C SER A 249 -2.76 -6.20 -5.25
N PHE A 250 -3.33 -5.37 -4.37
CA PHE A 250 -3.03 -5.44 -2.93
C PHE A 250 -3.62 -6.72 -2.35
N ALA A 251 -2.86 -7.38 -1.48
CA ALA A 251 -3.21 -8.70 -0.98
C ALA A 251 -4.51 -8.70 -0.13
N VAL A 252 -4.79 -7.59 0.55
CA VAL A 252 -5.95 -7.41 1.42
C VAL A 252 -6.84 -6.29 0.88
N GLY A 253 -8.16 -6.47 0.94
CA GLY A 253 -9.17 -5.57 0.39
C GLY A 253 -9.35 -5.75 -1.12
N ARG A 254 -8.45 -5.17 -1.92
CA ARG A 254 -8.58 -5.08 -3.39
C ARG A 254 -8.72 -6.45 -4.08
N THR A 255 -7.94 -7.43 -3.63
CA THR A 255 -7.99 -8.78 -4.19
C THR A 255 -9.35 -9.43 -3.94
N GLN A 256 -9.91 -9.29 -2.74
CA GLN A 256 -11.19 -9.90 -2.38
C GLN A 256 -12.34 -9.28 -3.19
N GLU A 257 -12.32 -7.97 -3.42
CA GLU A 257 -13.31 -7.32 -4.31
C GLU A 257 -13.21 -7.80 -5.76
N LEU A 258 -11.97 -8.02 -6.26
CA LEU A 258 -11.77 -8.58 -7.59
C LEU A 258 -12.31 -10.00 -7.69
N LEU A 259 -12.08 -10.83 -6.68
CA LEU A 259 -12.63 -12.19 -6.63
C LEU A 259 -14.17 -12.18 -6.62
N TYR A 260 -14.78 -11.24 -5.87
CA TYR A 260 -16.23 -11.04 -5.88
C TYR A 260 -16.76 -10.70 -7.29
N MET A 261 -16.14 -9.73 -7.96
CA MET A 261 -16.54 -9.34 -9.32
C MET A 261 -16.33 -10.49 -10.33
N LEU A 262 -15.24 -11.25 -10.21
CA LEU A 262 -14.98 -12.39 -11.09
C LEU A 262 -15.98 -13.52 -10.90
N ARG A 263 -16.42 -13.80 -9.66
CA ARG A 263 -17.53 -14.72 -9.37
C ARG A 263 -18.77 -14.30 -10.13
N ARG A 264 -19.18 -13.04 -10.00
CA ARG A 264 -20.37 -12.50 -10.68
C ARG A 264 -20.25 -12.55 -12.20
N ILE A 265 -19.10 -12.18 -12.75
CA ILE A 265 -18.82 -12.28 -14.20
C ILE A 265 -19.01 -13.70 -14.72
N LYS A 266 -18.55 -14.71 -13.96
CA LYS A 266 -18.70 -16.13 -14.31
C LYS A 266 -20.14 -16.62 -14.15
N GLU A 267 -20.79 -16.31 -13.03
CA GLU A 267 -22.18 -16.71 -12.75
C GLU A 267 -23.16 -16.10 -13.77
N GLU A 268 -22.98 -14.82 -14.10
CA GLU A 268 -23.79 -14.08 -15.08
C GLU A 268 -23.36 -14.34 -16.54
N LYS A 269 -22.32 -15.15 -16.76
CA LYS A 269 -21.76 -15.52 -18.09
C LYS A 269 -21.47 -14.31 -18.98
N ARG A 270 -20.78 -13.31 -18.41
CA ARG A 270 -20.46 -12.04 -19.10
C ARG A 270 -19.26 -12.13 -20.04
N THR A 271 -18.57 -13.27 -20.08
CA THR A 271 -17.50 -13.59 -21.04
C THR A 271 -17.97 -14.67 -22.01
N GLY A 272 -17.38 -14.73 -23.21
CA GLY A 272 -17.76 -15.70 -24.25
C GLY A 272 -17.35 -17.14 -23.93
N THR A 273 -16.34 -17.31 -23.07
CA THR A 273 -15.89 -18.62 -22.57
C THR A 273 -15.55 -18.56 -21.09
N ASP A 274 -15.57 -19.70 -20.42
CA ASP A 274 -15.07 -19.84 -19.05
C ASP A 274 -13.52 -19.83 -19.05
N PHE A 275 -12.92 -19.44 -17.93
CA PHE A 275 -11.49 -19.19 -17.82
C PHE A 275 -10.93 -19.49 -16.42
N PRO A 276 -9.67 -19.94 -16.31
CA PRO A 276 -9.02 -20.12 -15.01
C PRO A 276 -8.52 -18.78 -14.44
N VAL A 277 -8.66 -18.63 -13.12
CA VAL A 277 -8.15 -17.50 -12.34
C VAL A 277 -7.14 -18.02 -11.33
N TYR A 278 -5.92 -17.52 -11.36
CA TYR A 278 -4.87 -17.86 -10.41
C TYR A 278 -4.68 -16.72 -9.42
N LEU A 279 -4.84 -17.01 -8.12
CA LEU A 279 -4.42 -16.12 -7.05
C LEU A 279 -3.03 -16.55 -6.58
N ASP A 280 -2.00 -15.80 -7.01
CA ASP A 280 -0.60 -16.07 -6.72
C ASP A 280 -0.02 -15.09 -5.68
N SER A 281 -0.56 -15.17 -4.47
CA SER A 281 -0.07 -14.39 -3.33
C SER A 281 -0.41 -15.12 -2.03
N PRO A 282 0.59 -15.64 -1.29
CA PRO A 282 0.37 -16.30 0.00
C PRO A 282 -0.40 -15.39 0.97
N LEU A 283 0.02 -14.13 1.10
CA LEU A 283 -0.69 -13.15 1.92
C LEU A 283 -2.15 -12.95 1.50
N ALA A 284 -2.43 -12.90 0.19
CA ALA A 284 -3.81 -12.72 -0.27
C ALA A 284 -4.67 -13.97 -0.02
N ILE A 285 -4.08 -15.16 -0.08
CA ILE A 285 -4.75 -16.43 0.24
C ILE A 285 -5.11 -16.45 1.73
N GLU A 286 -4.17 -16.13 2.62
CA GLU A 286 -4.44 -16.06 4.06
C GLU A 286 -5.48 -14.99 4.41
N ALA A 287 -5.40 -13.81 3.77
CA ALA A 287 -6.41 -12.77 3.93
C ALA A 287 -7.80 -13.23 3.46
N THR A 288 -7.87 -14.03 2.39
CA THR A 288 -9.12 -14.60 1.88
C THR A 288 -9.75 -15.58 2.88
N HIS A 289 -8.95 -16.35 3.62
CA HIS A 289 -9.46 -17.20 4.70
C HIS A 289 -10.09 -16.39 5.85
N ILE A 290 -9.50 -15.24 6.21
CA ILE A 290 -10.08 -14.34 7.23
C ILE A 290 -11.47 -13.82 6.80
N TYR A 291 -11.65 -13.54 5.52
CA TYR A 291 -12.96 -13.17 4.95
C TYR A 291 -13.97 -14.33 4.98
N HIS A 292 -13.52 -15.58 5.05
CA HIS A 292 -14.39 -16.76 5.06
C HIS A 292 -14.83 -17.15 6.49
N ASP A 293 -13.90 -17.14 7.46
CA ASP A 293 -14.06 -17.93 8.68
C ASP A 293 -14.69 -17.22 9.89
N THR A 294 -14.65 -15.88 9.99
CA THR A 294 -14.76 -15.28 11.34
C THR A 294 -15.61 -14.02 11.51
N LEU A 295 -16.12 -13.38 10.43
CA LEU A 295 -16.50 -11.95 10.51
C LEU A 295 -17.78 -11.56 9.74
N ARG A 296 -18.84 -12.39 9.81
CA ARG A 296 -20.14 -12.11 9.16
C ARG A 296 -20.71 -10.72 9.51
N SER A 297 -20.45 -10.23 10.72
CA SER A 297 -20.93 -8.93 11.21
C SER A 297 -20.31 -7.72 10.52
N TYR A 298 -19.28 -7.89 9.68
CA TYR A 298 -18.60 -6.81 8.97
C TYR A 298 -19.00 -6.71 7.49
N PHE A 299 -19.76 -7.68 6.97
CA PHE A 299 -20.18 -7.68 5.58
C PHE A 299 -21.46 -6.84 5.36
N ASP A 300 -21.62 -6.37 4.12
CA ASP A 300 -22.87 -5.79 3.63
C ASP A 300 -24.02 -6.82 3.64
N SER A 301 -25.24 -6.35 3.39
CA SER A 301 -26.43 -7.21 3.41
C SER A 301 -26.42 -8.25 2.29
N GLU A 302 -25.99 -7.88 1.07
CA GLU A 302 -25.95 -8.78 -0.09
C GLU A 302 -25.00 -9.96 0.15
N THR A 303 -23.81 -9.66 0.64
CA THR A 303 -22.78 -10.63 1.01
C THR A 303 -23.22 -11.49 2.18
N SER A 304 -23.90 -10.90 3.17
CA SER A 304 -24.49 -11.64 4.28
C SER A 304 -25.55 -12.64 3.80
N GLU A 305 -26.38 -12.28 2.83
CA GLU A 305 -27.38 -13.17 2.21
C GLU A 305 -26.73 -14.33 1.45
N LEU A 306 -25.66 -14.07 0.69
CA LEU A 306 -24.87 -15.12 0.03
C LEU A 306 -24.32 -16.13 1.04
N LEU A 307 -23.68 -15.63 2.11
CA LEU A 307 -23.12 -16.48 3.17
C LEU A 307 -24.19 -17.29 3.91
N ASN A 308 -25.37 -16.70 4.16
CA ASN A 308 -26.51 -17.39 4.77
C ASN A 308 -27.09 -18.47 3.85
N SER A 309 -26.94 -18.31 2.54
CA SER A 309 -27.32 -19.29 1.52
C SER A 309 -26.24 -20.35 1.27
N GLY A 310 -25.12 -20.31 2.00
CA GLY A 310 -23.99 -21.22 1.82
C GLY A 310 -23.15 -20.95 0.58
N ILE A 311 -23.30 -19.78 -0.04
CA ILE A 311 -22.54 -19.36 -1.22
C ILE A 311 -21.30 -18.60 -0.75
N ASN A 312 -20.13 -19.01 -1.22
CA ASN A 312 -18.88 -18.29 -0.95
C ASN A 312 -18.84 -17.01 -1.84
N PRO A 313 -18.77 -15.80 -1.26
CA PRO A 313 -18.85 -14.56 -2.03
C PRO A 313 -17.62 -14.31 -2.92
N ILE A 314 -16.49 -14.95 -2.61
CA ILE A 314 -15.19 -14.72 -3.27
C ILE A 314 -14.55 -16.02 -3.79
N GLY A 315 -15.30 -17.13 -3.76
CA GLY A 315 -14.91 -18.43 -4.32
C GLY A 315 -15.77 -18.78 -5.51
N PHE A 316 -15.18 -19.45 -6.51
CA PHE A 316 -15.87 -19.88 -7.73
C PHE A 316 -15.08 -20.97 -8.46
N ASP A 317 -15.75 -21.69 -9.36
CA ASP A 317 -15.13 -22.72 -10.18
C ASP A 317 -14.03 -22.13 -11.09
N GLY A 318 -12.87 -22.78 -11.10
CA GLY A 318 -11.68 -22.31 -11.82
C GLY A 318 -10.85 -21.28 -11.06
N LEU A 319 -11.12 -21.01 -9.78
CA LEU A 319 -10.20 -20.30 -8.89
C LEU A 319 -9.10 -21.25 -8.38
N HIS A 320 -7.85 -20.91 -8.65
CA HIS A 320 -6.67 -21.68 -8.23
C HIS A 320 -5.83 -20.86 -7.25
N LEU A 321 -5.76 -21.32 -6.00
CA LEU A 321 -4.94 -20.71 -4.95
C LEU A 321 -3.51 -21.26 -5.03
N THR A 322 -2.52 -20.38 -5.20
CA THR A 322 -1.12 -20.77 -5.45
C THR A 322 -0.25 -20.44 -4.23
N VAL A 323 0.06 -21.46 -3.42
CA VAL A 323 0.77 -21.25 -2.15
C VAL A 323 2.28 -21.35 -2.35
N THR A 324 2.75 -22.29 -3.17
CA THR A 324 4.18 -22.60 -3.31
C THR A 324 4.86 -21.86 -4.46
N SER A 325 6.19 -21.71 -4.36
CA SER A 325 6.97 -21.09 -5.43
C SER A 325 7.06 -21.95 -6.70
N ASP A 326 6.88 -23.27 -6.60
CA ASP A 326 6.92 -24.17 -7.75
C ASP A 326 5.61 -24.07 -8.55
N GLU A 327 4.46 -24.03 -7.87
CA GLU A 327 3.17 -23.77 -8.52
C GLU A 327 3.19 -22.39 -9.22
N SER A 328 3.69 -21.34 -8.55
CA SER A 328 3.87 -20.00 -9.14
C SER A 328 4.70 -20.03 -10.44
N ARG A 329 5.78 -20.82 -10.48
CA ARG A 329 6.58 -21.00 -11.69
C ARG A 329 5.81 -21.71 -12.79
N GLN A 330 5.00 -22.72 -12.46
CA GLN A 330 4.20 -23.47 -13.44
C GLN A 330 3.15 -22.60 -14.14
N ILE A 331 2.55 -21.63 -13.44
CA ILE A 331 1.60 -20.66 -14.02
C ILE A 331 2.21 -19.95 -15.25
N ASN A 332 3.48 -19.55 -15.13
CA ASN A 332 4.20 -18.82 -16.17
C ASN A 332 4.55 -19.67 -17.40
N THR A 333 4.61 -20.99 -17.24
CA THR A 333 4.95 -21.93 -18.32
C THR A 333 3.73 -22.56 -19.00
N ASP A 334 2.58 -22.57 -18.35
CA ASP A 334 1.35 -23.09 -18.91
C ASP A 334 0.80 -22.14 -20.01
N PRO A 335 0.63 -22.62 -21.25
CA PRO A 335 0.18 -21.80 -22.38
C PRO A 335 -1.33 -21.47 -22.34
N THR A 336 -2.11 -22.09 -21.46
CA THR A 336 -3.55 -21.85 -21.33
C THR A 336 -3.81 -20.38 -20.96
N PRO A 337 -4.59 -19.63 -21.77
CA PRO A 337 -4.98 -18.27 -21.44
C PRO A 337 -5.65 -18.20 -20.08
N LYS A 338 -5.21 -17.26 -19.24
CA LYS A 338 -5.63 -17.19 -17.83
C LYS A 338 -5.60 -15.78 -17.27
N VAL A 339 -6.34 -15.59 -16.17
CA VAL A 339 -6.23 -14.42 -15.31
C VAL A 339 -5.27 -14.73 -14.16
N ILE A 340 -4.32 -13.85 -13.89
CA ILE A 340 -3.33 -13.98 -12.81
C ILE A 340 -3.44 -12.76 -11.90
N ILE A 341 -3.84 -12.96 -10.65
CA ILE A 341 -3.88 -11.93 -9.61
C ILE A 341 -2.69 -12.16 -8.68
N SER A 342 -1.83 -11.16 -8.52
CA SER A 342 -0.65 -11.28 -7.66
C SER A 342 -0.30 -9.95 -6.99
N ALA A 343 0.16 -10.05 -5.74
CA ALA A 343 0.77 -8.95 -5.02
C ALA A 343 2.26 -8.75 -5.42
N SER A 344 2.86 -7.57 -5.26
CA SER A 344 2.28 -6.32 -4.73
C SER A 344 1.51 -5.48 -5.77
N GLY A 345 0.52 -4.71 -5.30
CA GLY A 345 -0.36 -3.89 -6.17
C GLY A 345 0.34 -2.78 -6.96
N MET A 346 1.54 -2.38 -6.55
CA MET A 346 2.36 -1.36 -7.23
C MET A 346 3.59 -1.93 -7.96
N CYS A 347 3.72 -3.26 -8.01
CA CYS A 347 4.78 -3.99 -8.72
C CYS A 347 6.21 -3.81 -8.16
N GLU A 348 6.37 -3.32 -6.93
CA GLU A 348 7.69 -3.08 -6.32
C GLU A 348 8.37 -4.36 -5.84
N ALA A 349 7.58 -5.29 -5.31
CA ALA A 349 8.05 -6.57 -4.79
C ALA A 349 7.05 -7.71 -5.03
N GLY A 350 7.49 -8.94 -4.75
CA GLY A 350 6.65 -10.14 -4.77
C GLY A 350 6.60 -10.86 -6.12
N ARG A 351 5.72 -11.87 -6.20
CA ARG A 351 5.56 -12.78 -7.35
C ARG A 351 5.10 -12.04 -8.61
N ILE A 352 4.43 -10.90 -8.47
CA ILE A 352 3.97 -10.08 -9.60
C ILE A 352 5.12 -9.70 -10.55
N ARG A 353 6.32 -9.44 -10.02
CA ARG A 353 7.50 -9.10 -10.84
C ARG A 353 7.88 -10.24 -11.77
N HIS A 354 7.72 -11.49 -11.32
CA HIS A 354 7.95 -12.67 -12.15
C HIS A 354 6.88 -12.80 -13.24
N HIS A 355 5.60 -12.59 -12.92
CA HIS A 355 4.55 -12.60 -13.95
C HIS A 355 4.72 -11.48 -14.97
N LEU A 356 5.12 -10.28 -14.54
CA LEU A 356 5.45 -9.18 -15.46
C LEU A 356 6.61 -9.54 -16.38
N LYS A 357 7.68 -10.18 -15.87
CA LYS A 357 8.80 -10.64 -16.70
C LYS A 357 8.36 -11.59 -17.81
N HIS A 358 7.39 -12.47 -17.56
CA HIS A 358 6.92 -13.46 -18.54
C HIS A 358 5.84 -12.92 -19.49
N ASN A 359 5.11 -11.87 -19.12
CA ASN A 359 3.96 -11.40 -19.90
C ASN A 359 4.16 -10.03 -20.56
N LEU A 360 5.01 -9.14 -20.03
CA LEU A 360 5.14 -7.76 -20.56
C LEU A 360 5.61 -7.69 -22.01
N TRP A 361 6.44 -8.62 -22.47
CA TRP A 361 6.97 -8.64 -23.83
C TRP A 361 6.02 -9.28 -24.85
N ARG A 362 4.90 -9.84 -24.40
CA ARG A 362 3.91 -10.53 -25.22
C ARG A 362 2.77 -9.58 -25.60
N PRO A 363 2.61 -9.22 -26.90
CA PRO A 363 1.61 -8.24 -27.33
C PRO A 363 0.16 -8.69 -27.15
N GLU A 364 -0.09 -10.00 -27.06
CA GLU A 364 -1.41 -10.58 -26.81
C GLU A 364 -1.85 -10.45 -25.35
N CYS A 365 -0.93 -10.19 -24.41
CA CYS A 365 -1.24 -10.09 -22.98
C CYS A 365 -1.71 -8.68 -22.58
N THR A 366 -2.44 -8.62 -21.47
CA THR A 366 -2.83 -7.35 -20.82
C THR A 366 -2.32 -7.32 -19.39
N VAL A 367 -1.69 -6.20 -19.00
CA VAL A 367 -1.46 -5.85 -17.59
C VAL A 367 -2.53 -4.86 -17.18
N LEU A 368 -3.39 -5.24 -16.23
CA LEU A 368 -4.53 -4.45 -15.79
C LEU A 368 -4.32 -3.95 -14.37
N PHE A 369 -4.14 -2.64 -14.21
CA PHE A 369 -4.03 -1.99 -12.92
C PHE A 369 -5.39 -1.67 -12.32
N VAL A 370 -5.56 -1.98 -11.04
CA VAL A 370 -6.84 -1.95 -10.30
C VAL A 370 -6.77 -1.10 -9.03
N GLY A 371 -5.65 -0.42 -8.79
CA GLY A 371 -5.42 0.38 -7.59
C GLY A 371 -4.53 1.59 -7.87
N TYR A 372 -4.41 2.47 -6.88
CA TYR A 372 -3.53 3.64 -6.96
C TYR A 372 -2.08 3.22 -7.18
N GLN A 373 -1.34 4.04 -7.94
CA GLN A 373 0.07 3.83 -8.24
C GLN A 373 0.84 5.08 -7.82
N VAL A 374 1.63 4.97 -6.76
CA VAL A 374 2.47 6.05 -6.23
C VAL A 374 3.57 6.40 -7.24
N GLU A 375 3.93 7.68 -7.29
CA GLU A 375 5.03 8.16 -8.13
C GLU A 375 6.35 7.43 -7.83
N GLY A 376 7.14 7.15 -8.86
CA GLY A 376 8.41 6.42 -8.73
C GLY A 376 8.31 4.89 -8.82
N THR A 377 7.13 4.31 -8.56
CA THR A 377 6.92 2.84 -8.63
C THR A 377 6.98 2.29 -10.06
N LEU A 378 7.26 1.00 -10.20
CA LEU A 378 7.22 0.28 -11.47
C LEU A 378 5.81 0.32 -12.09
N GLY A 379 4.77 0.14 -11.27
CA GLY A 379 3.39 0.20 -11.76
C GLY A 379 3.03 1.57 -12.34
N ARG A 380 3.46 2.66 -11.70
CA ARG A 380 3.30 4.01 -12.25
C ARG A 380 4.01 4.20 -13.59
N LYS A 381 5.27 3.76 -13.70
CA LYS A 381 6.06 3.84 -14.95
C LYS A 381 5.38 3.11 -16.11
N LEU A 382 4.77 1.96 -15.84
CA LEU A 382 4.02 1.20 -16.84
C LEU A 382 2.78 1.95 -17.32
N LEU A 383 1.99 2.53 -16.40
CA LEU A 383 0.83 3.36 -16.74
C LEU A 383 1.20 4.62 -17.55
N GLU A 384 2.38 5.19 -17.29
CA GLU A 384 2.91 6.34 -18.04
C GLU A 384 3.47 5.98 -19.41
N GLY A 385 3.38 4.69 -19.80
CA GLY A 385 3.69 4.24 -21.16
C GLY A 385 5.16 3.92 -21.40
N ALA A 386 5.92 3.59 -20.35
CA ALA A 386 7.30 3.13 -20.46
C ALA A 386 7.43 2.00 -21.50
N LYS A 387 8.39 2.14 -22.42
CA LYS A 387 8.63 1.14 -23.49
C LYS A 387 9.54 0.00 -23.05
N TYR A 388 10.35 0.25 -22.03
CA TYR A 388 11.26 -0.70 -21.41
C TYR A 388 11.25 -0.50 -19.91
N VAL A 389 11.35 -1.59 -19.15
CA VAL A 389 11.46 -1.58 -17.70
C VAL A 389 12.53 -2.58 -17.25
N ASN A 390 13.20 -2.31 -16.14
CA ASN A 390 14.17 -3.25 -15.58
C ASN A 390 13.47 -4.23 -14.61
N LEU A 391 13.57 -5.52 -14.91
CA LEU A 391 13.09 -6.60 -14.04
C LEU A 391 14.23 -7.58 -13.80
N PHE A 392 14.67 -7.71 -12.55
CA PHE A 392 15.76 -8.61 -12.14
C PHE A 392 17.08 -8.35 -12.87
N GLY A 393 17.40 -7.08 -13.15
CA GLY A 393 18.61 -6.71 -13.87
C GLY A 393 18.52 -6.83 -15.39
N GLU A 394 17.39 -7.31 -15.92
CA GLU A 394 17.15 -7.45 -17.35
C GLU A 394 16.23 -6.33 -17.86
N GLU A 395 16.52 -5.81 -19.06
CA GLU A 395 15.66 -4.86 -19.75
C GLU A 395 14.55 -5.60 -20.49
N VAL A 396 13.30 -5.43 -20.02
CA VAL A 396 12.11 -6.07 -20.60
C VAL A 396 11.35 -5.05 -21.44
N ARG A 397 11.10 -5.40 -22.70
CA ARG A 397 10.26 -4.60 -23.60
C ARG A 397 8.80 -4.68 -23.19
N VAL A 398 8.14 -3.53 -23.10
CA VAL A 398 6.69 -3.45 -22.86
C VAL A 398 5.97 -3.49 -24.21
N SER A 399 5.40 -4.65 -24.53
CA SER A 399 4.58 -4.88 -25.72
C SER A 399 3.14 -5.29 -25.38
N ALA A 400 2.91 -5.84 -24.19
CA ALA A 400 1.58 -6.08 -23.64
C ALA A 400 0.77 -4.79 -23.54
N ALA A 401 -0.56 -4.91 -23.63
CA ALA A 401 -1.45 -3.82 -23.36
C ALA A 401 -1.38 -3.44 -21.88
N VAL A 402 -1.13 -2.17 -21.57
CA VAL A 402 -1.20 -1.65 -20.20
C VAL A 402 -2.51 -0.89 -20.06
N ARG A 403 -3.39 -1.34 -19.17
CA ARG A 403 -4.70 -0.74 -18.92
C ARG A 403 -4.90 -0.45 -17.44
N LYS A 404 -5.83 0.46 -17.15
CA LYS A 404 -6.30 0.76 -15.81
C LYS A 404 -7.81 0.53 -15.76
N LEU A 405 -8.28 -0.18 -14.74
CA LEU A 405 -9.71 -0.33 -14.47
C LEU A 405 -10.14 0.82 -13.58
N ASP A 406 -10.96 1.72 -14.12
CA ASP A 406 -11.51 2.84 -13.37
C ASP A 406 -12.75 2.45 -12.57
N GLY A 407 -13.07 3.25 -11.55
CA GLY A 407 -14.28 3.11 -10.74
C GLY A 407 -14.20 2.09 -9.61
N ILE A 408 -13.00 1.63 -9.26
CA ILE A 408 -12.83 0.62 -8.22
C ILE A 408 -12.15 1.14 -6.95
N SER A 409 -11.91 2.44 -6.78
CA SER A 409 -11.15 2.98 -5.63
C SER A 409 -11.60 2.44 -4.27
N ALA A 410 -10.63 2.12 -3.40
CA ALA A 410 -10.89 1.74 -2.01
C ALA A 410 -11.15 2.95 -1.10
N HIS A 411 -10.79 4.15 -1.55
CA HIS A 411 -10.96 5.39 -0.80
C HIS A 411 -12.06 6.25 -1.41
N ALA A 412 -12.76 6.99 -0.56
CA ALA A 412 -13.66 8.06 -0.95
C ALA A 412 -12.88 9.16 -1.69
N ASP A 413 -13.53 9.75 -2.70
CA ASP A 413 -13.06 10.90 -3.43
C ASP A 413 -13.36 12.20 -2.69
N ALA A 414 -12.94 13.35 -3.22
CA ALA A 414 -13.13 14.64 -2.56
C ALA A 414 -14.61 14.93 -2.23
N ASP A 415 -15.54 14.57 -3.12
CA ASP A 415 -16.98 14.78 -2.89
C ASP A 415 -17.55 13.77 -1.88
N GLY A 416 -17.09 12.51 -1.91
CA GLY A 416 -17.45 11.50 -0.92
C GLY A 416 -16.97 11.85 0.49
N LEU A 417 -15.73 12.32 0.63
CA LEU A 417 -15.18 12.78 1.91
C LEU A 417 -15.93 14.01 2.42
N LEU A 418 -16.24 14.98 1.54
CA LEU A 418 -17.04 16.14 1.92
C LEU A 418 -18.46 15.75 2.34
N ALA A 419 -19.12 14.85 1.61
CA ALA A 419 -20.43 14.34 1.97
C ALA A 419 -20.40 13.62 3.33
N TRP A 420 -19.33 12.87 3.62
CA TRP A 420 -19.12 12.21 4.91
C TRP A 420 -18.99 13.23 6.05
N ILE A 421 -18.22 14.31 5.87
CA ILE A 421 -18.15 15.42 6.85
C ILE A 421 -19.53 16.04 7.06
N MET A 422 -20.21 16.42 5.96
CA MET A 422 -21.49 17.13 6.01
C MET A 422 -22.65 16.27 6.56
N ALA A 423 -22.49 14.95 6.60
CA ALA A 423 -23.46 14.03 7.19
C ALA A 423 -23.40 13.98 8.73
N MET A 424 -22.35 14.51 9.36
CA MET A 424 -22.29 14.62 10.83
C MET A 424 -23.41 15.55 11.34
N ARG A 425 -24.15 15.12 12.37
CA ARG A 425 -25.23 15.92 12.97
C ARG A 425 -24.68 17.18 13.66
N GLU A 426 -23.58 17.01 14.40
CA GLU A 426 -22.84 18.11 15.03
C GLU A 426 -21.50 18.25 14.31
N GLN A 427 -21.41 19.28 13.47
CA GLN A 427 -20.26 19.55 12.60
C GLN A 427 -19.01 19.94 13.43
N PRO A 428 -17.81 19.51 13.01
CA PRO A 428 -16.57 19.89 13.68
C PRO A 428 -16.34 21.39 13.58
N GLN A 429 -15.77 21.95 14.65
CA GLN A 429 -15.32 23.36 14.66
C GLN A 429 -14.01 23.52 13.90
N ARG A 430 -13.20 22.45 13.88
CA ARG A 430 -11.90 22.44 13.20
C ARG A 430 -11.60 21.07 12.60
N VAL A 431 -11.04 21.10 11.39
CA VAL A 431 -10.61 19.92 10.63
C VAL A 431 -9.11 19.98 10.37
N TYR A 432 -8.44 18.85 10.59
CA TYR A 432 -7.06 18.62 10.19
C TYR A 432 -7.04 17.59 9.07
N VAL A 433 -6.37 17.91 7.96
CA VAL A 433 -6.31 17.04 6.78
C VAL A 433 -4.96 16.35 6.70
N ASN A 434 -4.94 15.03 6.71
CA ASN A 434 -3.73 14.22 6.59
C ASN A 434 -3.90 13.14 5.50
N HIS A 435 -2.95 12.21 5.42
CA HIS A 435 -3.01 11.01 4.58
C HIS A 435 -3.32 11.30 3.11
N GLY A 436 -2.53 12.19 2.52
CA GLY A 436 -2.66 12.63 1.14
C GLY A 436 -1.33 13.19 0.66
N ALA A 437 -1.07 13.12 -0.66
CA ALA A 437 0.16 13.68 -1.21
C ALA A 437 0.24 15.20 -0.96
N ASP A 438 1.45 15.76 -0.97
CA ASP A 438 1.79 17.15 -0.63
C ASP A 438 0.69 18.17 -1.00
N ALA A 439 0.49 18.42 -2.29
CA ALA A 439 -0.50 19.41 -2.75
C ALA A 439 -1.96 18.97 -2.57
N VAL A 440 -2.23 17.68 -2.37
CA VAL A 440 -3.58 17.14 -2.18
C VAL A 440 -4.13 17.52 -0.81
N CYS A 441 -3.31 17.42 0.24
CA CYS A 441 -3.70 17.82 1.60
C CYS A 441 -4.15 19.29 1.64
N ASP A 442 -3.35 20.19 1.07
CA ASP A 442 -3.66 21.63 1.02
C ASP A 442 -4.93 21.93 0.22
N LYS A 443 -5.08 21.33 -0.96
CA LYS A 443 -6.26 21.50 -1.82
C LYS A 443 -7.52 21.01 -1.13
N PHE A 444 -7.46 19.89 -0.43
CA PHE A 444 -8.64 19.35 0.25
C PHE A 444 -9.00 20.19 1.47
N ALA A 445 -8.02 20.66 2.25
CA ALA A 445 -8.26 21.62 3.34
C ALA A 445 -8.91 22.92 2.81
N GLU A 446 -8.46 23.44 1.68
CA GLU A 446 -9.11 24.57 1.02
C GLU A 446 -10.54 24.25 0.57
N THR A 447 -10.76 23.07 0.00
CA THR A 447 -12.09 22.60 -0.42
C THR A 447 -13.07 22.54 0.75
N ILE A 448 -12.64 22.04 1.91
CA ILE A 448 -13.46 22.01 3.13
C ILE A 448 -13.82 23.44 3.57
N ARG A 449 -12.84 24.36 3.61
CA ARG A 449 -13.12 25.77 3.96
C ARG A 449 -14.14 26.41 3.04
N LEU A 450 -14.00 26.20 1.73
CA LEU A 450 -14.85 26.83 0.71
C LEU A 450 -16.24 26.21 0.62
N LYS A 451 -16.35 24.87 0.69
CA LYS A 451 -17.61 24.15 0.47
C LYS A 451 -18.38 23.84 1.76
N ALA A 452 -17.70 23.52 2.86
CA ALA A 452 -18.33 23.23 4.14
C ALA A 452 -18.39 24.44 5.08
N GLY A 453 -17.58 25.49 4.83
CA GLY A 453 -17.48 26.64 5.73
C GLY A 453 -16.82 26.31 7.07
N ILE A 454 -16.08 25.20 7.14
CA ILE A 454 -15.41 24.71 8.35
C ILE A 454 -13.94 25.09 8.28
N GLU A 455 -13.39 25.53 9.39
CA GLU A 455 -11.98 25.85 9.50
C GLU A 455 -11.12 24.59 9.35
N ALA A 456 -10.29 24.54 8.29
CA ALA A 456 -9.48 23.38 7.96
C ALA A 456 -8.02 23.74 7.67
N THR A 457 -7.11 22.87 8.12
CA THR A 457 -5.65 23.03 7.97
C THR A 457 -4.99 21.68 7.66
N ALA A 458 -4.01 21.66 6.74
CA ALA A 458 -3.12 20.53 6.56
C ALA A 458 -1.88 20.69 7.48
N PRO A 459 -1.70 19.83 8.50
CA PRO A 459 -0.53 19.87 9.36
C PRO A 459 0.67 19.21 8.69
N TYR A 460 1.88 19.60 9.11
CA TYR A 460 3.14 18.96 8.72
C TYR A 460 3.66 18.06 9.84
N SER A 461 4.54 17.12 9.52
CA SER A 461 5.17 16.25 10.51
C SER A 461 5.91 17.08 11.58
N GLY A 462 5.58 16.84 12.84
CA GLY A 462 6.04 17.56 14.03
C GLY A 462 5.14 18.71 14.48
N ASP A 463 4.10 19.07 13.72
CA ASP A 463 3.15 20.10 14.17
C ASP A 463 2.40 19.66 15.43
N VAL A 464 2.19 20.61 16.34
CA VAL A 464 1.43 20.39 17.56
C VAL A 464 0.29 21.40 17.65
N TYR A 465 -0.91 20.92 17.95
CA TYR A 465 -2.08 21.76 18.18
C TYR A 465 -2.75 21.43 19.52
N ASP A 466 -3.42 22.41 20.10
CA ASP A 466 -4.45 22.16 21.10
C ASP A 466 -5.78 21.90 20.38
N PRO A 467 -6.36 20.68 20.43
CA PRO A 467 -7.59 20.37 19.72
C PRO A 467 -8.81 21.15 20.24
N VAL A 468 -8.77 21.70 21.47
CA VAL A 468 -9.90 22.44 22.05
C VAL A 468 -9.96 23.87 21.51
N SER A 469 -8.86 24.61 21.65
CA SER A 469 -8.79 26.00 21.14
C SER A 469 -8.42 26.09 19.66
N GLY A 470 -7.87 25.01 19.11
CA GLY A 470 -7.27 24.95 17.79
C GLY A 470 -5.89 25.62 17.69
N THR A 471 -5.37 26.20 18.78
CA THR A 471 -4.10 26.92 18.77
C THR A 471 -2.95 26.02 18.33
N ARG A 472 -2.11 26.47 17.39
CA ARG A 472 -0.86 25.79 17.08
C ARG A 472 0.15 26.04 18.20
N LEU A 473 0.62 24.97 18.84
CA LEU A 473 1.54 25.00 19.98
C LEU A 473 3.02 24.89 19.57
N ALA A 474 3.30 24.20 18.45
CA ALA A 474 4.64 24.09 17.89
C ALA A 474 4.58 23.84 16.38
N ASP A 475 5.64 24.27 15.68
CA ASP A 475 5.83 24.05 14.25
C ASP A 475 6.74 22.83 14.00
N GLY A 476 6.22 21.86 13.25
CA GLY A 476 6.99 20.75 12.70
C GLY A 476 7.90 21.11 11.52
N SER A 477 8.57 20.10 10.97
CA SER A 477 9.47 20.27 9.83
C SER A 477 8.70 20.52 8.53
N ARG A 478 9.10 21.57 7.80
CA ARG A 478 8.69 21.83 6.40
C ARG A 478 9.82 21.51 5.42
N ARG A 479 10.90 20.90 5.92
CA ARG A 479 12.06 20.57 5.11
C ARG A 479 11.72 19.36 4.27
N LYS A 480 11.67 19.57 2.95
CA LYS A 480 11.68 18.45 2.03
C LYS A 480 12.95 17.66 2.26
N VAL A 481 12.85 16.34 2.31
CA VAL A 481 14.04 15.48 2.36
C VAL A 481 14.91 15.91 1.21
N ARG A 482 16.10 16.43 1.51
CA ARG A 482 17.12 16.54 0.48
C ARG A 482 17.43 15.09 0.15
N HIS A 483 17.05 14.66 -1.05
CA HIS A 483 17.91 13.71 -1.73
C HIS A 483 19.23 14.43 -1.93
N ASP A 484 20.05 14.48 -0.88
CA ASP A 484 21.47 14.38 -1.09
C ASP A 484 21.62 13.13 -1.96
N ASP A 485 22.32 13.27 -3.08
CA ASP A 485 22.88 12.15 -3.82
C ASP A 485 23.91 11.44 -2.90
N THR A 486 23.50 11.00 -1.70
CA THR A 486 24.20 10.17 -0.74
C THR A 486 23.70 8.74 -0.87
N ASP A 487 23.55 8.30 -2.11
CA ASP A 487 24.28 7.11 -2.49
C ASP A 487 25.41 7.61 -3.39
N GLY A 488 26.65 7.44 -2.94
CA GLY A 488 27.87 7.71 -3.69
C GLY A 488 28.03 6.76 -4.90
N GLY A 489 26.93 6.34 -5.51
CA GLY A 489 26.89 5.86 -6.87
C GLY A 489 27.33 7.01 -7.76
N ARG A 490 28.66 7.11 -7.97
CA ARG A 490 29.30 7.93 -8.99
C ARG A 490 28.29 8.17 -10.09
N ARG A 491 27.73 9.38 -10.15
CA ARG A 491 26.89 9.84 -11.25
C ARG A 491 27.76 9.60 -12.46
N PHE A 492 27.57 8.45 -13.12
CA PHE A 492 28.49 8.00 -14.14
C PHE A 492 28.37 9.09 -15.17
N SER A 493 29.43 9.89 -15.32
CA SER A 493 29.35 11.07 -16.15
C SER A 493 28.81 10.61 -17.49
N ALA A 494 28.07 11.45 -18.21
CA ALA A 494 27.58 11.08 -19.54
C ALA A 494 28.73 10.53 -20.44
N VAL A 495 29.98 10.88 -20.12
CA VAL A 495 31.22 10.32 -20.67
C VAL A 495 31.49 8.87 -20.22
N TRP A 496 31.39 8.54 -18.93
CA TRP A 496 31.50 7.15 -18.46
C TRP A 496 30.39 6.27 -19.04
N ALA A 497 29.14 6.75 -19.07
CA ALA A 497 28.02 5.98 -19.63
C ALA A 497 28.26 5.62 -21.11
N LYS A 498 28.84 6.55 -21.88
CA LYS A 498 29.30 6.29 -23.26
C LYS A 498 30.45 5.29 -23.33
N LEU A 499 31.43 5.38 -22.43
CA LEU A 499 32.55 4.44 -22.36
C LEU A 499 32.08 3.02 -22.03
N TYR A 500 31.18 2.87 -21.05
CA TYR A 500 30.61 1.58 -20.69
C TYR A 500 29.71 1.01 -21.78
N ALA A 501 28.91 1.85 -22.45
CA ALA A 501 28.15 1.43 -23.63
C ALA A 501 29.07 0.90 -24.75
N ALA A 502 30.24 1.51 -24.94
CA ALA A 502 31.26 1.01 -25.87
C ALA A 502 31.85 -0.35 -25.42
N GLY A 503 32.10 -0.53 -24.12
CA GLY A 503 32.52 -1.82 -23.55
C GLY A 503 31.48 -2.93 -23.73
N MET A 504 30.20 -2.62 -23.45
CA MET A 504 29.08 -3.54 -23.68
C MET A 504 28.89 -3.89 -25.17
N ARG A 505 29.21 -2.95 -26.07
CA ARG A 505 29.23 -3.24 -27.52
C ARG A 505 30.37 -4.21 -27.87
N LEU A 506 31.56 -4.06 -27.28
CA LEU A 506 32.66 -5.00 -27.48
C LEU A 506 32.30 -6.41 -26.96
N MET A 507 31.67 -6.51 -25.79
CA MET A 507 31.17 -7.79 -25.26
C MET A 507 30.18 -8.47 -26.21
N ARG A 508 29.28 -7.70 -26.85
CA ARG A 508 28.39 -8.24 -27.89
C ARG A 508 29.13 -8.73 -29.14
N VAL A 509 30.25 -8.11 -29.52
CA VAL A 509 31.11 -8.60 -30.62
C VAL A 509 31.77 -9.92 -30.25
N ILE A 510 32.22 -10.06 -29.00
CA ILE A 510 32.79 -11.30 -28.46
C ILE A 510 31.75 -12.42 -28.48
N GLU A 511 30.54 -12.19 -27.96
CA GLU A 511 29.46 -13.19 -27.98
C GLU A 511 29.06 -13.61 -29.40
N ARG A 512 29.01 -12.68 -30.36
CA ARG A 512 28.75 -13.00 -31.78
C ARG A 512 29.88 -13.82 -32.43
N SER A 513 31.09 -13.74 -31.90
CA SER A 513 32.24 -14.47 -32.42
C SER A 513 32.33 -15.93 -31.95
N ARG A 514 31.42 -16.37 -31.07
CA ARG A 514 31.43 -17.70 -30.41
C ARG A 514 31.53 -18.90 -31.36
N ASN A 515 31.09 -18.74 -32.61
CA ASN A 515 31.15 -19.77 -33.65
C ASN A 515 32.16 -19.47 -34.79
N CYS A 516 33.05 -18.48 -34.61
CA CYS A 516 34.09 -18.15 -35.59
C CYS A 516 35.26 -19.14 -35.53
N LYS A 517 36.08 -19.19 -36.60
CA LYS A 517 37.27 -20.05 -36.67
C LYS A 517 38.28 -19.65 -35.59
N SER A 518 38.99 -20.63 -35.02
CA SER A 518 39.97 -20.40 -33.94
C SER A 518 41.03 -19.36 -34.30
N LYS A 519 41.46 -19.30 -35.57
CA LYS A 519 42.40 -18.28 -36.06
C LYS A 519 41.86 -16.85 -35.91
N ASP A 520 40.57 -16.64 -36.17
CA ASP A 520 39.92 -15.33 -36.08
C ASP A 520 39.68 -14.93 -34.62
N LEU A 521 39.36 -15.90 -33.76
CA LEU A 521 39.26 -15.70 -32.31
C LEU A 521 40.59 -15.29 -31.68
N ILE A 522 41.70 -15.91 -32.09
CA ILE A 522 43.05 -15.54 -31.64
C ILE A 522 43.39 -14.10 -32.07
N VAL A 523 43.08 -13.73 -33.31
CA VAL A 523 43.31 -12.37 -33.81
C VAL A 523 42.49 -11.34 -33.04
N LEU A 524 41.21 -11.62 -32.77
CA LEU A 524 40.34 -10.75 -31.97
C LEU A 524 40.84 -10.61 -30.52
N THR A 525 41.23 -11.72 -29.90
CA THR A 525 41.80 -11.75 -28.54
C THR A 525 43.04 -10.88 -28.45
N ASN A 526 43.99 -11.03 -29.39
CA ASN A 526 45.21 -10.24 -29.41
C ASN A 526 44.94 -8.74 -29.61
N ARG A 527 43.93 -8.37 -30.41
CA ARG A 527 43.52 -6.97 -30.61
C ARG A 527 42.93 -6.35 -29.34
N ILE A 528 42.11 -7.11 -28.61
CA ILE A 528 41.50 -6.64 -27.36
C ILE A 528 42.58 -6.48 -26.29
N ASN A 529 43.47 -7.48 -26.12
CA ASN A 529 44.56 -7.39 -25.16
C ASN A 529 45.50 -6.22 -25.47
N ALA A 530 45.87 -6.01 -26.73
CA ALA A 530 46.71 -4.87 -27.11
C ALA A 530 46.04 -3.50 -26.85
N LEU A 531 44.70 -3.42 -26.92
CA LEU A 531 43.94 -2.24 -26.54
C LEU A 531 43.97 -2.03 -25.01
N CYS A 532 43.74 -3.09 -24.24
CA CYS A 532 43.82 -3.08 -22.77
C CYS A 532 45.22 -2.67 -22.30
N ASP A 533 46.28 -3.32 -22.79
CA ASP A 533 47.68 -3.04 -22.41
C ASP A 533 48.09 -1.59 -22.70
N ARG A 534 47.55 -0.99 -23.78
CA ARG A 534 47.81 0.42 -24.12
C ARG A 534 47.11 1.35 -23.14
N GLN A 535 45.84 1.09 -22.84
CA GLN A 535 45.05 1.93 -21.94
C GLN A 535 45.52 1.79 -20.47
N GLU A 536 45.98 0.63 -20.04
CA GLU A 536 46.57 0.42 -18.71
C GLU A 536 47.84 1.25 -18.48
N LYS A 537 48.58 1.60 -19.54
CA LYS A 537 49.75 2.49 -19.47
C LYS A 537 49.38 3.97 -19.43
N GLU A 538 48.21 4.34 -19.95
CA GLU A 538 47.75 5.73 -20.10
C GLU A 538 46.86 6.20 -18.94
N ILE A 539 46.21 5.27 -18.22
CA ILE A 539 45.39 5.59 -17.04
C ILE A 539 46.31 5.71 -15.82
N PRO A 540 46.44 6.89 -15.17
CA PRO A 540 47.27 7.02 -13.98
C PRO A 540 46.71 6.14 -12.86
N ARG A 541 47.56 5.28 -12.29
CA ARG A 541 47.24 4.56 -11.05
C ARG A 541 47.02 5.60 -9.95
N LYS A 542 45.76 5.80 -9.55
CA LYS A 542 45.40 6.58 -8.36
C LYS A 542 45.58 5.76 -7.11
#